data_AF-G4HNQ4-F1
#
_entry.id   AF-G4HNQ4-F1
#
_cell.length_a   1.000
_cell.length_b   1.000
_cell.length_c   1.000
_cell.angle_alpha   90.00
_cell.angle_beta   90.00
_cell.angle_gamma   90.00
#
_symmetry.space_group_name_H-M   'P 1'
#
loop_
_entity.id
_entity.type
_entity.pdbx_description
1 polymer ?
#
loop_
_entity_poly.entity_id
_entity_poly.type
_entity_poly.pdbx_seq_one_letter_code
_entity_poly.pdbx_strand_id
1 'polypeptide(L)'
;MSFWRSIKKIASVLVLVMLLNTAFAAITVSALPTHNELQQIQDELNLTESEIQELLLFIQENSTSIEEAIEADDNLRAKIDQYNEYSRKFAMILAFADIASSQTSTISHLSDSNIQSEISPAVWPIVWAVVSAIIKAAVKKKMGKKIVQQIGRQFDEVVWPKIEPGIKREYEINGYSRNVGPESATEANGIRQGEHIISLYGQNGKEYLRLDVYTSQSRNHTRWHYHTKDDWKDHKGNVDLYHNSLPKWGSE
;
A
#
# COMPACT_ATOMS: atom_id res chain seq x y z
N MET A 1 42.53 -34.47 27.42
CA MET A 1 42.18 -33.61 26.26
C MET A 1 40.67 -33.35 26.08
N SER A 2 39.80 -33.62 27.07
CA SER A 2 38.34 -33.43 26.95
C SER A 2 37.88 -32.02 27.35
N PHE A 3 38.44 -31.47 28.42
CA PHE A 3 38.01 -30.20 29.03
C PHE A 3 38.13 -28.97 28.09
N TRP A 4 39.26 -28.85 27.39
CA TRP A 4 39.52 -27.74 26.44
C TRP A 4 38.64 -27.78 25.19
N ARG A 5 38.17 -28.96 24.77
CA ARG A 5 37.22 -29.10 23.66
C ARG A 5 35.81 -28.66 24.05
N SER A 6 35.40 -28.93 25.29
CA SER A 6 34.10 -28.49 25.82
C SER A 6 34.03 -26.98 26.01
N ILE A 7 35.10 -26.34 26.50
CA ILE A 7 35.16 -24.87 26.64
C ILE A 7 35.07 -24.17 25.28
N LYS A 8 35.76 -24.68 24.25
CA LYS A 8 35.68 -24.11 22.89
C LYS A 8 34.26 -24.20 22.33
N LYS A 9 33.55 -25.32 22.51
CA LYS A 9 32.16 -25.46 22.06
C LYS A 9 31.21 -24.50 22.77
N ILE A 10 31.36 -24.33 24.09
CA ILE A 10 30.54 -23.40 24.88
C ILE A 10 30.81 -21.95 24.48
N ALA A 11 32.08 -21.58 24.27
CA ALA A 11 32.46 -20.26 23.80
C ALA A 11 31.92 -19.96 22.39
N SER A 12 31.95 -20.95 21.48
CA SER A 12 31.38 -20.80 20.14
C SER A 12 29.86 -20.61 20.16
N VAL A 13 29.14 -21.31 21.04
CA VAL A 13 27.69 -21.12 21.22
C VAL A 13 27.38 -19.75 21.83
N LEU A 14 28.15 -19.30 22.82
CA LEU A 14 28.01 -17.96 23.41
C LEU A 14 28.28 -16.84 22.40
N VAL A 15 29.30 -16.98 21.56
CA VAL A 15 29.60 -16.02 20.48
C VAL A 15 28.48 -16.03 19.44
N LEU A 16 27.93 -17.19 19.09
CA LEU A 16 26.80 -17.28 18.16
C LEU A 16 25.51 -16.67 18.75
N VAL A 17 25.23 -16.89 20.04
CA VAL A 17 24.08 -16.29 20.74
C VAL A 17 24.26 -14.77 20.88
N MET A 18 25.47 -14.28 21.15
CA MET A 18 25.76 -12.84 21.15
C MET A 18 25.63 -12.23 19.75
N LEU A 19 26.12 -12.91 18.71
CA LEU A 19 25.98 -12.47 17.31
C LEU A 19 24.51 -12.45 16.87
N LEU A 20 23.72 -13.45 17.26
CA LEU A 20 22.28 -13.48 17.05
C LEU A 20 21.59 -12.34 17.79
N ASN A 21 21.90 -12.10 19.08
CA ASN A 21 21.34 -10.96 19.81
C ASN A 21 21.76 -9.60 19.22
N THR A 22 22.97 -9.45 18.70
CA THR A 22 23.38 -8.22 18.00
C THR A 22 22.75 -8.08 16.63
N ALA A 23 22.47 -9.19 15.93
CA ALA A 23 21.75 -9.15 14.66
C ALA A 23 20.26 -8.84 14.89
N PHE A 24 19.62 -9.42 15.91
CA PHE A 24 18.26 -9.07 16.31
C PHE A 24 18.18 -7.63 16.85
N ALA A 25 19.15 -7.17 17.65
CA ALA A 25 19.21 -5.77 18.09
C ALA A 25 19.50 -4.80 16.92
N ALA A 26 20.35 -5.17 15.97
CA ALA A 26 20.62 -4.33 14.79
C ALA A 26 19.44 -4.29 13.81
N ILE A 27 18.61 -5.35 13.77
CA ILE A 27 17.36 -5.38 13.00
C ILE A 27 16.23 -4.65 13.73
N THR A 28 16.28 -4.52 15.07
CA THR A 28 15.30 -3.74 15.87
C THR A 28 15.71 -2.30 16.17
N VAL A 29 16.95 -1.88 15.89
CA VAL A 29 17.39 -0.46 15.99
C VAL A 29 17.10 0.31 14.69
N SER A 30 15.99 -0.03 14.01
CA SER A 30 15.27 0.99 13.26
C SER A 30 14.45 1.79 14.26
N ALA A 31 15.09 2.77 14.90
CA ALA A 31 14.52 3.78 15.80
C ALA A 31 13.23 3.34 16.53
N LEU A 32 13.38 2.72 17.70
CA LEU A 32 12.27 2.64 18.65
C LEU A 32 11.69 4.06 18.79
N PRO A 33 10.35 4.24 18.74
CA PRO A 33 9.71 5.51 19.00
C PRO A 33 10.35 6.16 20.22
N THR A 34 10.76 7.43 20.11
CA THR A 34 11.01 8.13 21.38
C THR A 34 9.68 8.10 22.14
N HIS A 35 9.72 7.81 23.44
CA HIS A 35 8.50 7.74 24.27
C HIS A 35 7.61 8.99 24.12
N ASN A 36 8.23 10.11 23.72
CA ASN A 36 7.56 11.36 23.37
C ASN A 36 6.70 11.28 22.09
N GLU A 37 7.19 10.72 20.99
CA GLU A 37 6.44 10.64 19.72
C GLU A 37 5.20 9.76 19.83
N LEU A 38 5.31 8.63 20.53
CA LEU A 38 4.18 7.73 20.74
C LEU A 38 3.06 8.46 21.49
N GLN A 39 3.39 9.14 22.60
CA GLN A 39 2.42 9.91 23.37
C GLN A 39 1.79 11.04 22.54
N GLN A 40 2.58 11.77 21.76
CA GLN A 40 2.09 12.85 20.89
C GLN A 40 1.04 12.34 19.89
N ILE A 41 1.25 11.18 19.29
CA ILE A 41 0.32 10.60 18.31
C ILE A 41 -0.92 10.02 18.99
N GLN A 42 -0.78 9.44 20.18
CA GLN A 42 -1.94 9.04 20.98
C GLN A 42 -2.84 10.25 21.26
N ASP A 43 -2.25 11.38 21.64
CA ASP A 43 -2.97 12.61 21.93
C ASP A 43 -3.60 13.23 20.66
N GLU A 44 -2.89 13.20 19.52
CA GLU A 44 -3.35 13.80 18.25
C GLU A 44 -4.44 12.97 17.56
N LEU A 45 -4.28 11.64 17.54
CA LEU A 45 -5.18 10.74 16.81
C LEU A 45 -6.23 10.07 17.71
N ASN A 46 -6.13 10.22 19.03
CA ASN A 46 -6.96 9.54 20.02
C ASN A 46 -6.96 8.00 19.81
N LEU A 47 -5.77 7.46 19.55
CA LEU A 47 -5.53 6.01 19.38
C LEU A 47 -4.82 5.45 20.62
N THR A 48 -5.06 4.18 20.91
CA THR A 48 -4.31 3.42 21.90
C THR A 48 -2.91 3.10 21.39
N GLU A 49 -1.99 2.78 22.30
CA GLU A 49 -0.64 2.33 21.93
C GLU A 49 -0.70 1.09 21.02
N SER A 50 -1.59 0.13 21.29
CA SER A 50 -1.78 -1.07 20.47
C SER A 50 -2.14 -0.72 19.02
N GLU A 51 -3.09 0.19 18.82
CA GLU A 51 -3.54 0.64 17.50
C GLU A 51 -2.42 1.36 16.72
N ILE A 52 -1.58 2.13 17.42
CA ILE A 52 -0.41 2.76 16.81
C ILE A 52 0.64 1.70 16.41
N GLN A 53 0.87 0.69 17.25
CA GLN A 53 1.78 -0.41 16.92
C GLN A 53 1.29 -1.21 15.70
N GLU A 54 -0.03 -1.43 15.58
CA GLU A 54 -0.63 -2.05 14.39
C GLU A 54 -0.36 -1.22 13.13
N LEU A 55 -0.52 0.10 13.18
CA LEU A 55 -0.22 1.00 12.06
C LEU A 55 1.27 1.00 11.70
N LEU A 56 2.15 1.01 12.69
CA LEU A 56 3.60 0.95 12.48
C LEU A 56 4.00 -0.36 11.79
N LEU A 57 3.43 -1.49 12.23
CA LEU A 57 3.66 -2.79 11.61
C LEU A 57 3.13 -2.80 10.17
N PHE A 58 1.91 -2.31 9.96
CA PHE A 58 1.29 -2.23 8.64
C PHE A 58 2.14 -1.41 7.65
N ILE A 59 2.61 -0.22 8.07
CA ILE A 59 3.48 0.63 7.25
C ILE A 59 4.82 -0.06 6.97
N GLN A 60 5.38 -0.75 7.96
CA GLN A 60 6.64 -1.47 7.78
C GLN A 60 6.50 -2.60 6.75
N GLU A 61 5.46 -3.42 6.86
CA GLU A 61 5.20 -4.54 5.96
C GLU A 61 4.91 -4.09 4.52
N ASN A 62 4.33 -2.90 4.35
CA ASN A 62 3.96 -2.34 3.05
C ASN A 62 4.89 -1.22 2.57
N SER A 63 6.04 -1.04 3.24
CA SER A 63 6.94 0.11 3.05
C SER A 63 7.32 0.35 1.60
N THR A 64 7.70 -0.68 0.84
CA THR A 64 8.04 -0.53 -0.58
C THR A 64 6.89 0.09 -1.40
N SER A 65 5.67 -0.44 -1.27
CA SER A 65 4.50 0.08 -2.00
C SER A 65 4.13 1.50 -1.55
N ILE A 66 4.32 1.82 -0.27
CA ILE A 66 4.07 3.15 0.27
C ILE A 66 5.07 4.16 -0.27
N GLU A 67 6.35 3.80 -0.30
CA GLU A 67 7.40 4.67 -0.85
C GLU A 67 7.19 4.95 -2.34
N GLU A 68 6.81 3.94 -3.12
CA GLU A 68 6.41 4.14 -4.52
C GLU A 68 5.21 5.10 -4.65
N ALA A 69 4.26 5.05 -3.72
CA ALA A 69 3.13 5.98 -3.70
C ALA A 69 3.55 7.41 -3.36
N ILE A 70 4.50 7.58 -2.44
CA ILE A 70 5.07 8.89 -2.08
C ILE A 70 5.84 9.49 -3.26
N GLU A 71 6.61 8.67 -3.98
CA GLU A 71 7.34 9.12 -5.18
C GLU A 71 6.39 9.52 -6.33
N ALA A 72 5.26 8.81 -6.47
CA ALA A 72 4.28 9.04 -7.54
C ALA A 72 3.30 10.19 -7.26
N ASP A 73 3.28 10.75 -6.05
CA ASP A 73 2.32 11.76 -5.65
C ASP A 73 2.97 12.91 -4.86
N ASP A 74 3.23 14.02 -5.56
CA ASP A 74 3.84 15.21 -4.99
C ASP A 74 3.03 15.80 -3.82
N ASN A 75 1.70 15.64 -3.81
CA ASN A 75 0.86 16.12 -2.70
C ASN A 75 1.02 15.23 -1.47
N LEU A 76 1.06 13.90 -1.65
CA LEU A 76 1.34 12.96 -0.56
C LEU A 76 2.73 13.21 0.02
N ARG A 77 3.75 13.38 -0.83
CA ARG A 77 5.11 13.73 -0.38
C ARG A 77 5.12 15.02 0.42
N ALA A 78 4.52 16.08 -0.12
CA ALA A 78 4.42 17.35 0.59
C ALA A 78 3.64 17.25 1.91
N LYS A 79 2.65 16.36 1.99
CA LYS A 79 1.88 16.10 3.21
C LYS A 79 2.72 15.41 4.29
N ILE A 80 3.54 14.44 3.90
CA ILE A 80 4.47 13.77 4.83
C ILE A 80 5.56 14.73 5.29
N ASP A 81 6.07 15.58 4.40
CA ASP A 81 7.10 16.58 4.73
C ASP A 81 6.62 17.65 5.73
N GLN A 82 5.31 17.80 5.94
CA GLN A 82 4.74 18.65 7.00
C GLN A 82 5.03 18.12 8.42
N TYR A 83 5.35 16.84 8.55
CA TYR A 83 5.61 16.15 9.81
C TYR A 83 7.09 15.72 9.92
N ASN A 84 8.01 16.51 9.34
CA ASN A 84 9.43 16.18 9.27
C ASN A 84 10.16 16.19 10.63
N GLU A 85 9.51 16.70 11.67
CA GLU A 85 9.95 16.66 13.06
C GLU A 85 9.77 15.28 13.70
N TYR A 86 8.94 14.41 13.10
CA TYR A 86 8.73 13.03 13.53
C TYR A 86 9.61 12.06 12.74
N SER A 87 9.79 10.84 13.27
CA SER A 87 10.35 9.74 12.50
C SER A 87 9.51 9.46 11.24
N ARG A 88 10.14 8.97 10.17
CA ARG A 88 9.47 8.78 8.86
C ARG A 88 8.19 7.93 8.94
N LYS A 89 8.17 6.87 9.75
CA LYS A 89 6.98 6.02 9.92
C LYS A 89 5.83 6.77 10.60
N PHE A 90 6.14 7.62 11.58
CA PHE A 90 5.15 8.44 12.25
C PHE A 90 4.64 9.59 11.38
N ALA A 91 5.53 10.24 10.64
CA ALA A 91 5.14 11.22 9.63
C ALA A 91 4.18 10.62 8.60
N MET A 92 4.40 9.37 8.18
CA MET A 92 3.46 8.64 7.33
C MET A 92 2.10 8.41 8.03
N ILE A 93 2.08 7.94 9.28
CA ILE A 93 0.82 7.73 10.05
C ILE A 93 0.01 9.02 10.10
N LEU A 94 0.63 10.13 10.51
CA LEU A 94 -0.03 11.43 10.63
C LEU A 94 -0.53 11.93 9.28
N ALA A 95 0.29 11.85 8.23
CA ALA A 95 -0.13 12.24 6.88
C ALA A 95 -1.34 11.42 6.37
N PHE A 96 -1.34 10.10 6.58
CA PHE A 96 -2.47 9.26 6.18
C PHE A 96 -3.70 9.45 7.07
N ALA A 97 -3.53 9.77 8.36
CA ALA A 97 -4.63 10.13 9.24
C ALA A 97 -5.30 11.44 8.81
N ASP A 98 -4.52 12.45 8.41
CA ASP A 98 -5.04 13.69 7.84
C ASP A 98 -5.76 13.48 6.51
N ILE A 99 -5.23 12.62 5.65
CA ILE A 99 -5.90 12.24 4.41
C ILE A 99 -7.21 11.53 4.73
N ALA A 100 -7.21 10.59 5.68
CA ALA A 100 -8.41 9.87 6.09
C ALA A 100 -9.48 10.79 6.70
N SER A 101 -9.09 11.76 7.53
CA SER A 101 -10.02 12.71 8.17
C SER A 101 -10.64 13.69 7.18
N SER A 102 -9.91 14.02 6.10
CA SER A 102 -10.44 14.84 5.00
C SER A 102 -11.46 14.09 4.12
N GLN A 103 -11.51 12.76 4.20
CA GLN A 103 -12.47 11.93 3.47
C GLN A 103 -13.73 11.69 4.31
N THR A 104 -14.90 11.97 3.75
CA THR A 104 -16.19 11.93 4.50
C THR A 104 -16.77 10.54 4.74
N SER A 105 -16.11 9.45 4.31
CA SER A 105 -16.68 8.10 4.39
C SER A 105 -16.03 7.24 5.47
N THR A 106 -16.84 6.90 6.48
CA THR A 106 -16.53 5.93 7.55
C THR A 106 -16.32 4.54 6.99
N ILE A 107 -15.24 3.89 7.41
CA ILE A 107 -14.91 2.50 7.06
C ILE A 107 -15.36 1.59 8.19
N SER A 108 -16.11 0.56 7.84
CA SER A 108 -16.66 -0.38 8.80
C SER A 108 -16.63 -1.79 8.22
N HIS A 109 -15.75 -2.65 8.71
CA HIS A 109 -15.73 -4.08 8.37
C HIS A 109 -16.78 -4.88 9.17
N LEU A 110 -17.81 -4.22 9.73
CA LEU A 110 -18.80 -4.83 10.64
C LEU A 110 -19.73 -5.88 9.99
N SER A 111 -19.57 -6.21 8.70
CA SER A 111 -20.55 -7.02 7.97
C SER A 111 -20.27 -8.53 7.96
N ASP A 112 -19.09 -9.00 8.35
CA ASP A 112 -18.76 -10.44 8.26
C ASP A 112 -17.92 -10.92 9.44
N SER A 113 -18.56 -11.65 10.36
CA SER A 113 -17.92 -12.23 11.56
C SER A 113 -16.85 -13.29 11.26
N ASN A 114 -16.64 -13.63 9.98
CA ASN A 114 -15.60 -14.55 9.53
C ASN A 114 -14.28 -13.85 9.13
N ILE A 115 -14.27 -12.52 9.07
CA ILE A 115 -13.03 -11.76 8.88
C ILE A 115 -12.42 -11.55 10.27
N GLN A 116 -11.50 -12.43 10.65
CA GLN A 116 -10.57 -12.10 11.74
C GLN A 116 -9.61 -11.03 11.20
N SER A 117 -10.02 -9.77 11.28
CA SER A 117 -9.10 -8.68 11.02
C SER A 117 -8.15 -8.53 12.19
N GLU A 118 -6.86 -8.74 11.92
CA GLU A 118 -5.77 -8.42 12.86
C GLU A 118 -5.64 -6.90 13.07
N ILE A 119 -6.27 -6.09 12.21
CA ILE A 119 -6.27 -4.64 12.28
C ILE A 119 -7.53 -4.15 13.03
N SER A 120 -7.33 -3.32 14.04
CA SER A 120 -8.34 -2.71 14.88
C SER A 120 -9.25 -1.73 14.12
N PRO A 121 -10.55 -1.67 14.44
CA PRO A 121 -11.50 -0.79 13.74
C PRO A 121 -11.13 0.68 13.69
N ALA A 122 -10.49 1.20 14.75
CA ALA A 122 -10.13 2.61 14.84
C ALA A 122 -9.13 3.05 13.77
N VAL A 123 -8.30 2.13 13.26
CA VAL A 123 -7.23 2.46 12.30
C VAL A 123 -7.60 2.16 10.85
N TRP A 124 -8.75 1.53 10.59
CA TRP A 124 -9.19 1.21 9.24
C TRP A 124 -9.26 2.39 8.27
N PRO A 125 -9.75 3.59 8.67
CA PRO A 125 -9.73 4.76 7.79
C PRO A 125 -8.32 5.14 7.33
N ILE A 126 -7.34 5.05 8.23
CA ILE A 126 -5.93 5.35 7.97
C ILE A 126 -5.36 4.31 7.01
N VAL A 127 -5.61 3.02 7.29
CA VAL A 127 -5.16 1.90 6.43
C VAL A 127 -5.73 2.02 5.02
N TRP A 128 -6.99 2.39 4.87
CA TRP A 128 -7.56 2.63 3.54
C TRP A 128 -6.91 3.79 2.80
N ALA A 129 -6.58 4.88 3.48
CA ALA A 129 -5.84 5.99 2.87
C ALA A 129 -4.49 5.50 2.30
N VAL A 130 -3.81 4.59 3.01
CA VAL A 130 -2.60 3.93 2.52
C VAL A 130 -2.89 3.07 1.28
N VAL A 131 -3.89 2.17 1.35
CA VAL A 131 -4.25 1.27 0.24
C VAL A 131 -4.66 2.05 -1.01
N SER A 132 -5.45 3.11 -0.85
CA SER A 132 -5.85 4.03 -1.92
C SER A 132 -4.63 4.67 -2.60
N ALA A 133 -3.66 5.14 -1.82
CA ALA A 133 -2.41 5.68 -2.35
C ALA A 133 -1.61 4.64 -3.15
N ILE A 134 -1.51 3.40 -2.64
CA ILE A 134 -0.85 2.28 -3.34
C ILE A 134 -1.53 1.98 -4.70
N ILE A 135 -2.86 1.98 -4.75
CA ILE A 135 -3.59 1.74 -6.00
C ILE A 135 -3.31 2.84 -7.02
N LYS A 136 -3.38 4.11 -6.60
CA LYS A 136 -3.09 5.25 -7.47
C LYS A 136 -1.64 5.24 -7.96
N ALA A 137 -0.70 4.85 -7.11
CA ALA A 137 0.70 4.68 -7.48
C ALA A 137 0.86 3.61 -8.57
N ALA A 138 0.23 2.45 -8.40
CA ALA A 138 0.27 1.37 -9.40
C ALA A 138 -0.34 1.81 -10.74
N VAL A 139 -1.40 2.62 -10.72
CA VAL A 139 -1.97 3.22 -11.94
C VAL A 139 -0.97 4.15 -12.62
N LYS A 140 -0.36 5.08 -11.88
CA LYS A 140 0.64 6.01 -12.43
C LYS A 140 1.87 5.27 -12.97
N LYS A 141 2.30 4.21 -12.27
CA LYS A 141 3.39 3.32 -12.69
C LYS A 141 3.05 2.57 -13.98
N LYS A 142 1.84 2.00 -14.08
CA LYS A 142 1.32 1.37 -15.31
C LYS A 142 1.32 2.35 -16.48
N MET A 143 0.81 3.56 -16.25
CA MET A 143 0.78 4.60 -17.26
C MET A 143 2.20 4.93 -17.76
N GLY A 144 3.14 5.13 -16.84
CA GLY A 144 4.43 5.72 -17.16
C GLY A 144 4.31 7.23 -17.40
N LYS A 145 5.45 7.93 -17.34
CA LYS A 145 5.50 9.40 -17.29
C LYS A 145 4.80 10.07 -18.47
N LYS A 146 4.98 9.56 -19.71
CA LYS A 146 4.32 10.13 -20.89
C LYS A 146 2.79 10.04 -20.84
N ILE A 147 2.25 8.94 -20.34
CA ILE A 147 0.79 8.75 -20.27
C ILE A 147 0.22 9.52 -19.09
N VAL A 148 0.92 9.57 -17.94
CA VAL A 148 0.53 10.41 -16.80
C VAL A 148 0.38 11.88 -17.23
N GLN A 149 1.29 12.40 -18.07
CA GLN A 149 1.18 13.76 -18.60
C GLN A 149 -0.05 13.98 -19.51
N GLN A 150 -0.52 12.93 -20.20
CA GLN A 150 -1.65 13.04 -21.13
C GLN A 150 -3.01 12.83 -20.46
N ILE A 151 -3.11 11.84 -19.56
CA ILE A 151 -4.39 11.40 -18.98
C ILE A 151 -4.36 11.14 -17.46
N GLY A 152 -3.23 11.38 -16.78
CA GLY A 152 -3.11 11.12 -15.33
C GLY A 152 -4.12 11.92 -14.51
N ARG A 153 -4.28 13.21 -14.84
CA ARG A 153 -5.29 14.07 -14.20
C ARG A 153 -6.71 13.57 -14.46
N GLN A 154 -7.03 13.14 -15.68
CA GLN A 154 -8.36 12.61 -16.01
C GLN A 154 -8.64 11.31 -15.24
N PHE A 155 -7.62 10.50 -14.95
CA PHE A 155 -7.80 9.37 -14.05
C PHE A 155 -8.23 9.85 -12.65
N ASP A 156 -7.50 10.77 -12.04
CA ASP A 156 -7.78 11.26 -10.68
C ASP A 156 -9.14 11.97 -10.58
N GLU A 157 -9.53 12.75 -11.60
CA GLU A 157 -10.75 13.57 -11.57
C GLU A 157 -12.01 12.85 -12.08
N VAL A 158 -11.87 11.85 -12.95
CA VAL A 158 -13.01 11.22 -13.64
C VAL A 158 -13.13 9.74 -13.34
N VAL A 159 -12.02 9.00 -13.33
CA VAL A 159 -12.03 7.55 -13.15
C VAL A 159 -12.09 7.20 -11.67
N TRP A 160 -11.12 7.67 -10.89
CA TRP A 160 -10.97 7.34 -9.48
C TRP A 160 -12.28 7.56 -8.68
N PRO A 161 -12.96 8.72 -8.76
CA PRO A 161 -14.16 8.96 -7.97
C PRO A 161 -15.33 8.02 -8.29
N LYS A 162 -15.33 7.40 -9.49
CA LYS A 162 -16.39 6.48 -9.92
C LYS A 162 -16.12 5.03 -9.53
N ILE A 163 -14.86 4.63 -9.42
CA ILE A 163 -14.48 3.25 -9.07
C ILE A 163 -14.13 3.09 -7.59
N GLU A 164 -13.58 4.13 -6.96
CA GLU A 164 -13.14 4.12 -5.57
C GLU A 164 -14.23 3.63 -4.60
N PRO A 165 -15.49 4.09 -4.66
CA PRO A 165 -16.51 3.62 -3.71
C PRO A 165 -16.74 2.10 -3.78
N GLY A 166 -16.63 1.53 -4.99
CA GLY A 166 -16.75 0.10 -5.21
C GLY A 166 -15.55 -0.66 -4.68
N ILE A 167 -14.33 -0.18 -4.97
CA ILE A 167 -13.07 -0.77 -4.46
C ILE A 167 -13.03 -0.70 -2.92
N LYS A 168 -13.43 0.44 -2.35
CA LYS A 168 -13.50 0.67 -0.90
C LYS A 168 -14.45 -0.32 -0.22
N ARG A 169 -15.62 -0.57 -0.82
CA ARG A 169 -16.57 -1.58 -0.32
C ARG A 169 -15.95 -2.98 -0.31
N GLU A 170 -15.21 -3.35 -1.35
CA GLU A 170 -14.55 -4.66 -1.38
C GLU A 170 -13.43 -4.75 -0.34
N TYR A 171 -12.71 -3.66 -0.09
CA TYR A 171 -11.76 -3.58 1.03
C TYR A 171 -12.45 -3.74 2.39
N GLU A 172 -13.61 -3.10 2.61
CA GLU A 172 -14.40 -3.27 3.84
C GLU A 172 -14.83 -4.73 4.06
N ILE A 173 -15.03 -5.49 2.99
CA ILE A 173 -15.43 -6.91 3.05
C ILE A 173 -14.24 -7.85 3.19
N ASN A 174 -13.04 -7.50 2.71
CA ASN A 174 -11.94 -8.48 2.62
C ASN A 174 -10.70 -8.11 3.43
N GLY A 175 -10.63 -6.87 3.92
CA GLY A 175 -9.41 -6.29 4.46
C GLY A 175 -8.35 -6.13 3.38
N TYR A 176 -7.11 -5.97 3.81
CA TYR A 176 -5.94 -5.92 2.95
C TYR A 176 -4.78 -6.65 3.62
N SER A 177 -4.02 -7.42 2.84
CA SER A 177 -2.78 -8.06 3.28
C SER A 177 -1.59 -7.70 2.39
N ARG A 178 -1.78 -7.68 1.07
CA ARG A 178 -0.73 -7.35 0.10
C ARG A 178 -1.32 -6.97 -1.25
N ASN A 179 -0.47 -6.46 -2.13
CA ASN A 179 -0.79 -6.23 -3.53
C ASN A 179 0.21 -6.89 -4.50
N VAL A 180 -0.19 -7.01 -5.77
CA VAL A 180 0.69 -7.33 -6.90
C VAL A 180 0.47 -6.27 -7.96
N GLY A 181 1.50 -5.48 -8.27
CA GLY A 181 1.43 -4.35 -9.19
C GLY A 181 1.58 -4.73 -10.67
N PRO A 182 1.80 -3.71 -11.53
CA PRO A 182 1.82 -3.85 -12.99
C PRO A 182 3.14 -4.37 -13.54
N GLU A 183 4.10 -4.72 -12.67
CA GLU A 183 5.46 -5.07 -13.07
C GLU A 183 5.51 -6.41 -13.81
N SER A 184 6.41 -6.47 -14.80
CA SER A 184 6.81 -7.70 -15.46
C SER A 184 8.21 -7.58 -16.03
N ALA A 185 9.13 -8.40 -15.53
CA ALA A 185 10.52 -8.44 -15.98
C ALA A 185 10.67 -8.86 -17.46
N THR A 186 9.65 -9.46 -18.05
CA THR A 186 9.68 -9.96 -19.44
C THR A 186 9.02 -9.02 -20.44
N GLU A 187 8.48 -7.89 -19.98
CA GLU A 187 7.70 -6.97 -20.81
C GLU A 187 8.46 -5.67 -21.10
N ALA A 188 8.03 -4.97 -22.14
CA ALA A 188 8.62 -3.68 -22.50
C ALA A 188 8.52 -2.68 -21.33
N ASN A 189 9.61 -1.95 -21.07
CA ASN A 189 9.73 -0.99 -19.97
C ASN A 189 9.47 -1.59 -18.57
N GLY A 190 9.55 -2.92 -18.42
CA GLY A 190 9.30 -3.59 -17.14
C GLY A 190 7.84 -3.61 -16.70
N ILE A 191 6.89 -3.26 -17.59
CA ILE A 191 5.47 -3.11 -17.29
C ILE A 191 4.63 -4.01 -18.19
N ARG A 192 3.69 -4.77 -17.59
CA ARG A 192 2.72 -5.62 -18.30
C ARG A 192 2.00 -4.81 -19.37
N GLN A 193 1.96 -5.29 -20.61
CA GLN A 193 1.29 -4.55 -21.69
C GLN A 193 -0.21 -4.87 -21.81
N GLY A 194 -0.68 -5.93 -21.13
CA GLY A 194 -2.11 -6.27 -21.03
C GLY A 194 -2.89 -5.34 -20.09
N GLU A 195 -4.09 -5.77 -19.68
CA GLU A 195 -5.02 -4.90 -18.93
C GLU A 195 -4.65 -4.73 -17.45
N HIS A 196 -3.99 -5.72 -16.86
CA HIS A 196 -3.66 -5.75 -15.43
C HIS A 196 -2.90 -4.53 -14.93
N ILE A 197 -3.43 -3.88 -13.90
CA ILE A 197 -2.76 -2.78 -13.17
C ILE A 197 -2.31 -3.27 -11.80
N ILE A 198 -3.26 -3.72 -10.97
CA ILE A 198 -2.97 -4.12 -9.60
C ILE A 198 -4.00 -5.15 -9.12
N SER A 199 -3.52 -6.14 -8.39
CA SER A 199 -4.33 -7.10 -7.65
C SER A 199 -4.18 -6.86 -6.15
N LEU A 200 -5.29 -6.89 -5.40
CA LEU A 200 -5.33 -6.78 -3.95
C LEU A 200 -5.75 -8.11 -3.33
N TYR A 201 -5.08 -8.46 -2.23
CA TYR A 201 -5.32 -9.68 -1.49
C TYR A 201 -5.84 -9.35 -0.10
N GLY A 202 -6.85 -10.10 0.33
CA GLY A 202 -7.47 -9.93 1.63
C GLY A 202 -6.69 -10.68 2.70
N GLN A 203 -7.16 -10.61 3.95
CA GLN A 203 -6.51 -11.30 5.08
C GLN A 203 -6.56 -12.82 4.96
N ASN A 204 -7.52 -13.37 4.22
CA ASN A 204 -7.59 -14.79 3.89
C ASN A 204 -6.56 -15.23 2.82
N GLY A 205 -5.70 -14.31 2.35
CA GLY A 205 -4.68 -14.55 1.33
C GLY A 205 -5.22 -14.70 -0.09
N LYS A 206 -6.52 -14.56 -0.33
CA LYS A 206 -7.15 -14.65 -1.65
C LYS A 206 -7.22 -13.28 -2.31
N GLU A 207 -7.07 -13.28 -3.63
CA GLU A 207 -7.34 -12.10 -4.44
C GLU A 207 -8.84 -11.80 -4.35
N TYR A 208 -9.17 -10.57 -3.96
CA TYR A 208 -10.56 -10.10 -3.89
C TYR A 208 -10.82 -8.94 -4.84
N LEU A 209 -9.77 -8.33 -5.38
CA LEU A 209 -9.89 -7.21 -6.29
C LEU A 209 -8.75 -7.20 -7.29
N ARG A 210 -9.10 -6.97 -8.55
CA ARG A 210 -8.15 -6.72 -9.63
C ARG A 210 -8.57 -5.51 -10.43
N LEU A 211 -7.74 -4.48 -10.46
CA LEU A 211 -7.95 -3.29 -11.28
C LEU A 211 -7.29 -3.48 -12.64
N ASP A 212 -8.07 -3.25 -13.69
CA ASP A 212 -7.67 -3.46 -15.08
C ASP A 212 -7.97 -2.20 -15.93
N VAL A 213 -7.19 -2.03 -17.00
CA VAL A 213 -7.39 -1.00 -18.03
C VAL A 213 -7.33 -1.62 -19.42
N TYR A 214 -8.47 -1.62 -20.10
CA TYR A 214 -8.52 -1.90 -21.52
C TYR A 214 -8.02 -0.67 -22.31
N THR A 215 -7.31 -0.91 -23.41
CA THR A 215 -6.94 0.12 -24.40
C THR A 215 -7.38 -0.31 -25.78
N SER A 216 -8.03 0.59 -26.51
CA SER A 216 -8.44 0.32 -27.89
C SER A 216 -7.24 0.09 -28.81
N GLN A 217 -7.47 -0.56 -29.96
CA GLN A 217 -6.41 -0.80 -30.96
C GLN A 217 -5.75 0.50 -31.45
N SER A 218 -6.55 1.56 -31.62
CA SER A 218 -6.08 2.91 -31.97
C SER A 218 -5.50 3.69 -30.79
N ARG A 219 -5.61 3.15 -29.57
CA ARG A 219 -5.01 3.65 -28.32
C ARG A 219 -5.49 5.04 -27.91
N ASN A 220 -6.59 5.49 -28.49
CA ASN A 220 -7.25 6.77 -28.24
C ASN A 220 -8.45 6.63 -27.29
N HIS A 221 -8.63 5.44 -26.73
CA HIS A 221 -9.69 5.12 -25.78
C HIS A 221 -9.16 4.13 -24.75
N THR A 222 -9.43 4.41 -23.48
CA THR A 222 -9.17 3.52 -22.35
C THR A 222 -10.44 3.26 -21.56
N ARG A 223 -10.58 2.05 -21.04
CA ARG A 223 -11.69 1.64 -20.17
C ARG A 223 -11.16 1.05 -18.89
N TRP A 224 -11.43 1.76 -17.81
CA TRP A 224 -10.98 1.44 -16.47
C TRP A 224 -12.09 0.69 -15.76
N HIS A 225 -11.74 -0.41 -15.11
CA HIS A 225 -12.69 -1.26 -14.42
C HIS A 225 -11.98 -2.12 -13.40
N TYR A 226 -12.72 -2.70 -12.47
CA TYR A 226 -12.18 -3.66 -11.52
C TYR A 226 -13.01 -4.93 -11.52
N HIS A 227 -12.41 -6.02 -11.09
CA HIS A 227 -13.08 -7.30 -10.91
C HIS A 227 -12.98 -7.73 -9.46
N THR A 228 -14.02 -8.35 -8.93
CA THR A 228 -13.99 -8.96 -7.58
C THR A 228 -13.46 -10.40 -7.59
N LYS A 229 -13.36 -11.00 -8.79
CA LYS A 229 -12.73 -12.28 -9.13
C LYS A 229 -12.25 -12.21 -10.58
N ASP A 230 -11.28 -13.03 -10.98
CA ASP A 230 -10.80 -13.11 -12.38
C ASP A 230 -11.84 -13.81 -13.30
N ASP A 231 -13.03 -13.23 -13.43
CA ASP A 231 -14.17 -13.71 -14.24
C ASP A 231 -14.99 -12.51 -14.76
N TRP A 232 -15.44 -12.57 -16.02
CA TRP A 232 -16.21 -11.51 -16.68
C TRP A 232 -17.48 -11.11 -15.93
N LYS A 233 -18.15 -12.04 -15.25
CA LYS A 233 -19.36 -11.74 -14.47
C LYS A 233 -19.10 -10.83 -13.26
N ASP A 234 -17.84 -10.80 -12.81
CA ASP A 234 -17.37 -10.07 -11.64
C ASP A 234 -16.79 -8.70 -12.03
N HIS A 235 -16.85 -8.34 -13.31
CA HIS A 235 -16.51 -7.03 -13.85
C HIS A 235 -17.43 -5.93 -13.29
N LYS A 236 -16.83 -4.87 -12.72
CA LYS A 236 -17.50 -3.68 -12.18
C LYS A 236 -16.84 -2.37 -12.64
N GLY A 237 -17.60 -1.28 -12.56
CA GLY A 237 -17.02 0.07 -12.57
C GLY A 237 -16.45 0.54 -13.90
N ASN A 238 -17.06 0.18 -15.04
CA ASN A 238 -16.65 0.66 -16.36
C ASN A 238 -16.65 2.20 -16.44
N VAL A 239 -15.46 2.77 -16.59
CA VAL A 239 -15.28 4.20 -16.89
C VAL A 239 -14.44 4.35 -18.16
N ASP A 240 -15.04 4.92 -19.19
CA ASP A 240 -14.36 5.20 -20.45
C ASP A 240 -13.71 6.59 -20.45
N LEU A 241 -12.48 6.68 -20.92
CA LEU A 241 -11.79 7.92 -21.26
C LEU A 241 -11.44 7.94 -22.75
N TYR A 242 -11.73 9.05 -23.42
CA TYR A 242 -11.36 9.31 -24.81
C TYR A 242 -10.25 10.36 -24.85
N HIS A 243 -9.19 10.10 -25.60
CA HIS A 243 -7.97 10.90 -25.60
C HIS A 243 -7.19 10.72 -26.91
N ASN A 244 -6.08 11.44 -27.09
CA ASN A 244 -5.16 11.18 -28.19
C ASN A 244 -4.53 9.78 -28.07
N SER A 245 -3.97 9.26 -29.16
CA SER A 245 -3.34 7.93 -29.16
C SER A 245 -2.20 7.87 -28.14
N LEU A 246 -2.29 6.93 -27.18
CA LEU A 246 -1.28 6.76 -26.14
C LEU A 246 -0.07 5.95 -26.63
N PRO A 247 1.14 6.23 -26.11
CA PRO A 247 2.30 5.34 -26.24
C PRO A 247 2.15 4.08 -25.37
N LYS A 248 3.05 3.10 -25.51
CA LYS A 248 3.03 1.82 -24.75
C LYS A 248 3.01 2.06 -23.23
N TRP A 249 2.42 1.13 -22.47
CA TRP A 249 2.39 1.20 -21.01
C TRP A 249 3.82 1.25 -20.46
N GLY A 250 4.00 1.97 -19.35
CA GLY A 250 5.30 2.19 -18.72
C GLY A 250 6.25 3.05 -19.55
N SER A 251 5.77 3.80 -20.55
CA SER A 251 6.66 4.65 -21.34
C SER A 251 7.07 5.90 -20.55
N GLU A 252 8.39 6.11 -20.44
CA GLU A 252 9.00 7.33 -19.88
C GLU A 252 8.79 8.56 -20.75
#